data_AF-A0A920BF76-F1
#
_entry.id   AF-A0A920BF76-F1
#
_cell.length_a   1.000
_cell.length_b   1.000
_cell.length_c   1.000
_cell.angle_alpha   90.00
_cell.angle_beta   90.00
_cell.angle_gamma   90.00
#
_symmetry.space_group_name_H-M   'P 1'
#
loop_
_entity.id
_entity.type
_entity.pdbx_description
1 polymer ?
#
loop_
_entity_poly.entity_id
_entity_poly.type
_entity_poly.pdbx_seq_one_letter_code
_entity_poly.pdbx_strand_id
1 'polypeptide(L)'
;MKLATTTSTANSGLLDHLHPYFEKEVGIRVHAIAVGTGKALKLAQNGDVDVVLVHARQAEEAFVKAGHGVNRKEVMYNDFVIVGPVTDPLESADQKM
;
A
#
# COMPACT_ATOMS: atom_id res chain seq x y z
N MET A 1 15.62 7.41 -3.89
CA MET A 1 14.83 6.99 -2.71
C MET A 1 14.36 5.55 -2.92
N LYS A 2 14.42 4.70 -1.90
CA LYS A 2 13.98 3.30 -1.92
C LYS A 2 12.65 3.16 -1.19
N LEU A 3 11.68 2.50 -1.84
CA LEU A 3 10.34 2.26 -1.32
C LEU A 3 10.10 0.75 -1.22
N ALA A 4 9.79 0.23 -0.04
CA ALA A 4 9.21 -1.12 0.08
C ALA A 4 7.69 -1.04 0.00
N THR A 5 7.06 -1.89 -0.83
CA THR A 5 5.61 -1.95 -0.96
C THR A 5 5.10 -3.37 -1.10
N THR A 6 3.78 -3.53 -1.16
CA THR A 6 3.15 -4.84 -1.37
C THR A 6 3.03 -5.21 -2.84
N THR A 7 3.09 -6.50 -3.15
CA THR A 7 2.87 -7.00 -4.52
C THR A 7 1.53 -6.56 -5.10
N SER A 8 0.45 -6.53 -4.29
CA SER A 8 -0.86 -6.07 -4.77
C SER A 8 -0.87 -4.57 -5.10
N THR A 9 -0.17 -3.73 -4.34
CA THR A 9 0.00 -2.30 -4.64
C THR A 9 0.82 -2.07 -5.91
N ALA A 10 1.86 -2.86 -6.16
CA ALA A 10 2.61 -2.77 -7.40
C ALA A 10 1.76 -3.20 -8.60
N ASN A 11 1.02 -4.31 -8.47
CA ASN A 11 0.20 -4.87 -9.53
C ASN A 11 -1.01 -3.99 -9.92
N SER A 12 -1.42 -3.03 -9.08
CA SER A 12 -2.50 -2.11 -9.44
C SER A 12 -2.10 -1.08 -10.49
N GLY A 13 -0.80 -0.93 -10.78
CA GLY A 13 -0.28 0.10 -11.69
C GLY A 13 -0.24 1.52 -11.07
N LEU A 14 -0.63 1.68 -9.81
CA LEU A 14 -0.65 2.97 -9.13
C LEU A 14 0.72 3.64 -9.14
N LEU A 15 1.77 2.89 -8.81
CA LEU A 15 3.13 3.44 -8.72
C LEU A 15 3.69 3.83 -10.09
N ASP A 16 3.39 3.07 -11.14
CA ASP A 16 3.79 3.41 -12.51
C ASP A 16 3.14 4.71 -12.97
N HIS A 17 1.91 4.97 -12.52
CA HIS A 17 1.23 6.23 -12.79
C HIS A 17 1.82 7.39 -11.98
N LEU A 18 2.12 7.21 -10.68
CA LEU A 18 2.55 8.31 -9.80
C LEU A 18 4.05 8.67 -9.93
N HIS A 19 4.93 7.69 -10.15
CA HIS A 19 6.38 7.91 -10.16
C HIS A 19 6.84 8.99 -11.15
N PRO A 20 6.33 9.06 -12.41
CA PRO A 20 6.75 10.09 -13.36
C PRO A 20 6.41 11.50 -12.89
N TYR A 21 5.23 11.70 -12.27
CA TYR A 21 4.83 13.00 -11.73
C TYR A 21 5.68 13.39 -10.54
N PHE A 22 5.90 12.46 -9.60
CA PHE A 22 6.75 12.68 -8.44
C PHE A 22 8.20 13.02 -8.85
N GLU A 23 8.79 12.28 -9.78
CA GLU A 23 10.16 12.53 -10.26
C GLU A 23 10.24 13.89 -10.97
N LYS A 24 9.21 14.30 -11.72
CA LYS A 24 9.17 15.60 -12.38
C LYS A 24 9.06 16.77 -11.40
N GLU A 25 8.24 16.66 -10.35
CA GLU A 25 8.03 17.74 -9.39
C GLU A 25 9.14 17.86 -8.35
N VAL A 26 9.64 16.73 -7.86
CA VAL A 26 10.59 16.69 -6.73
C VAL A 26 12.03 16.45 -7.21
N GLY A 27 12.23 15.95 -8.43
CA GLY A 27 13.56 15.62 -8.96
C GLY A 27 14.17 14.35 -8.36
N ILE A 28 13.37 13.53 -7.65
CA ILE A 28 13.83 12.32 -6.96
C ILE A 28 13.23 11.09 -7.64
N ARG A 29 14.10 10.17 -8.08
CA ARG A 29 13.68 8.85 -8.55
C ARG A 29 13.34 7.91 -7.40
N VAL A 30 12.22 7.20 -7.55
CA VAL A 30 11.74 6.18 -6.61
C VAL A 30 12.07 4.79 -7.13
N HIS A 31 12.75 3.99 -6.30
CA HIS A 31 13.02 2.58 -6.58
C HIS A 31 12.10 1.73 -5.69
N ALA A 32 11.03 1.19 -6.28
CA ALA A 32 10.06 0.37 -5.58
C ALA A 32 10.48 -1.11 -5.53
N ILE A 33 10.38 -1.72 -4.35
CA ILE A 33 10.61 -3.15 -4.09
C ILE A 33 9.29 -3.75 -3.63
N ALA A 34 8.67 -4.56 -4.50
CA ALA A 34 7.39 -5.21 -4.23
C ALA A 34 7.58 -6.57 -3.56
N VAL A 35 7.12 -6.71 -2.31
CA VAL A 35 7.22 -7.95 -1.52
C VAL A 35 5.98 -8.11 -0.63
N GLY A 36 5.82 -9.22 0.09
CA GLY A 36 4.75 -9.33 1.10
C GLY A 36 4.92 -8.31 2.24
N THR A 37 3.82 -7.89 2.87
CA THR A 37 3.78 -6.88 3.96
C THR A 37 4.83 -7.13 5.04
N GLY A 38 4.92 -8.35 5.58
CA GLY A 38 5.89 -8.66 6.63
C GLY A 38 7.35 -8.47 6.19
N LYS A 39 7.66 -8.80 4.93
CA LYS A 39 8.99 -8.58 4.35
C LYS A 39 9.25 -7.10 4.10
N ALA A 40 8.25 -6.34 3.65
CA ALA A 40 8.38 -4.89 3.44
C ALA A 40 8.70 -4.16 4.77
N LEU A 41 7.96 -4.48 5.83
CA LEU A 41 8.22 -3.93 7.17
C LEU A 41 9.60 -4.37 7.70
N LYS A 42 10.01 -5.62 7.46
CA LYS A 42 11.35 -6.09 7.87
C LYS A 42 12.48 -5.36 7.15
N LEU A 43 12.33 -5.10 5.85
CA LEU A 43 13.31 -4.29 5.09
C LEU A 43 13.42 -2.88 5.68
N ALA A 44 12.29 -2.25 6.03
CA ALA A 44 12.28 -0.94 6.66
C ALA A 44 12.91 -0.97 8.07
N GLN A 45 12.60 -2.00 8.87
CA GLN A 45 13.19 -2.21 10.19
C GLN A 45 14.72 -2.32 10.15
N ASN A 46 15.24 -2.97 9.11
CA ASN A 46 16.66 -3.16 8.89
C ASN A 46 17.37 -1.92 8.30
N GLY A 47 16.61 -0.88 7.89
CA GLY A 47 17.15 0.29 7.18
C GLY A 47 17.51 0.02 5.71
N ASP A 48 17.00 -1.06 5.11
CA ASP A 48 17.26 -1.39 3.70
C ASP A 48 16.52 -0.45 2.73
N VAL A 49 15.47 0.23 3.22
CA VAL A 49 14.61 1.17 2.46
C VAL A 49 14.35 2.46 3.25
N ASP A 50 14.01 3.54 2.54
CA ASP A 50 13.77 4.86 3.13
C ASP A 50 12.29 5.03 3.55
N VAL A 51 11.37 4.41 2.80
CA VAL A 51 9.92 4.51 2.99
C VAL A 51 9.27 3.15 2.83
N VAL A 52 8.18 2.90 3.56
CA VAL A 52 7.34 1.71 3.42
C VAL A 52 5.89 2.10 3.13
N LEU A 53 5.27 1.46 2.14
CA LEU A 53 3.86 1.64 1.76
C LEU A 53 3.16 0.28 1.78
N VAL A 54 2.40 0.02 2.84
CA VAL A 54 1.64 -1.23 3.07
C VAL A 54 0.18 -0.91 3.41
N HIS A 55 -0.66 -1.95 3.47
CA HIS A 55 -2.08 -1.87 3.80
C HIS A 55 -2.46 -2.82 4.95
N ALA A 56 -1.69 -2.78 6.03
CA ALA A 56 -1.87 -3.67 7.18
C ALA A 56 -1.81 -2.89 8.49
N ARG A 57 -2.91 -2.21 8.82
CA ARG A 57 -3.00 -1.25 9.93
C ARG A 57 -2.41 -1.75 11.25
N GLN A 58 -2.80 -2.93 11.72
CA GLN A 58 -2.30 -3.46 12.99
C GLN A 58 -0.77 -3.65 12.98
N ALA A 59 -0.21 -4.11 11.86
CA ALA A 59 1.23 -4.30 11.70
C ALA A 59 1.97 -2.95 11.61
N GLU A 60 1.40 -1.97 10.91
CA GLU A 60 1.94 -0.59 10.84
C GLU A 60 1.97 0.09 12.21
N GLU A 61 0.88 -0.01 12.97
CA GLU A 61 0.79 0.58 14.31
C GLU A 61 1.80 -0.06 15.26
N ALA A 62 1.96 -1.38 15.22
CA ALA A 62 2.98 -2.08 15.98
C ALA A 62 4.40 -1.66 15.57
N PHE A 63 4.66 -1.51 14.27
CA PHE A 63 5.94 -1.08 13.72
C PHE A 63 6.36 0.31 14.19
N VAL A 64 5.43 1.28 14.17
CA VAL A 64 5.66 2.64 14.68
C VAL A 64 5.84 2.63 16.20
N LYS A 65 5.00 1.89 16.93
CA LYS A 65 5.10 1.78 18.39
C LYS A 65 6.44 1.18 18.84
N ALA A 66 7.02 0.28 18.04
CA ALA A 66 8.35 -0.27 18.26
C ALA A 66 9.50 0.68 17.87
N GLY A 67 9.21 1.87 17.36
CA GLY A 67 10.20 2.89 17.00
C GLY A 67 10.89 2.66 15.65
N HIS A 68 10.39 1.75 14.82
CA HIS A 68 10.98 1.43 13.52
C HIS A 68 10.51 2.37 12.40
N GLY A 69 9.50 3.19 12.66
CA GLY A 69 9.00 4.19 11.73
C GLY A 69 8.53 5.44 12.48
N VAL A 70 8.74 6.59 11.86
CA VAL A 70 8.28 7.90 12.32
C VAL A 70 7.47 8.49 11.17
N ASN A 71 6.27 9.04 11.39
CA ASN A 71 5.39 9.60 10.34
C ASN A 71 4.53 8.59 9.53
N ARG A 72 3.76 7.72 10.22
CA ARG A 72 2.68 6.95 9.56
C ARG A 72 1.59 7.90 9.04
N LYS A 73 1.27 7.78 7.74
CA LYS A 73 0.18 8.52 7.09
C LYS A 73 -0.69 7.58 6.27
N GLU A 74 -2.00 7.80 6.34
CA GLU A 74 -2.97 7.12 5.48
C GLU A 74 -3.07 7.88 4.17
N VAL A 75 -2.87 7.18 3.05
CA VAL A 75 -2.82 7.80 1.70
C VAL A 75 -3.87 7.26 0.75
N MET A 76 -4.39 6.06 1.01
CA MET A 76 -5.43 5.41 0.21
C MET A 76 -6.07 4.27 0.99
N TYR A 77 -7.23 3.84 0.52
CA TYR A 77 -7.89 2.59 0.92
C TYR A 77 -8.36 1.88 -0.33
N ASN A 78 -8.49 0.56 -0.25
CA ASN A 78 -9.19 -0.20 -1.29
C ASN A 78 -10.68 -0.19 -0.97
N ASP A 79 -11.49 0.05 -1.99
CA ASP A 79 -12.93 -0.15 -1.92
C ASP A 79 -13.26 -1.47 -2.63
N PHE A 80 -14.02 -2.34 -1.97
CA PHE A 80 -14.37 -3.66 -2.48
C PHE A 80 -15.87 -3.72 -2.74
N VAL A 81 -16.24 -4.11 -3.96
CA VAL A 81 -17.63 -4.26 -4.36
C VAL A 81 -17.93 -5.72 -4.68
N ILE A 82 -19.12 -6.17 -4.29
CA ILE A 82 -19.66 -7.47 -4.69
C ILE A 82 -20.46 -7.23 -5.98
N VAL A 83 -20.12 -7.97 -7.04
CA VAL A 83 -20.81 -7.89 -8.34
C VAL A 83 -21.59 -9.16 -8.61
N GLY A 84 -22.83 -9.00 -9.09
CA GLY A 84 -23.75 -10.10 -9.39
C GLY A 84 -24.42 -9.94 -10.76
N PRO A 85 -25.16 -10.96 -11.23
CA PRO A 85 -25.96 -10.88 -12.46
C PRO A 85 -27.00 -9.76 -12.35
N VAL A 86 -27.38 -9.15 -13.48
CA VAL A 86 -28.47 -8.14 -13.49
C VAL A 86 -29.79 -8.73 -12.95
N THR A 87 -30.03 -10.02 -13.19
CA THR A 87 -31.19 -10.76 -12.70
C THR A 87 -30.87 -11.51 -11.41
N ASP A 88 -30.17 -10.87 -10.46
CA ASP A 88 -29.77 -11.53 -9.23
C ASP A 88 -31.01 -12.02 -8.45
N PRO A 89 -31.19 -13.35 -8.29
CA PRO A 89 -32.32 -13.91 -7.56
C PRO A 89 -32.21 -13.71 -6.04
N LEU A 90 -31.09 -13.17 -5.55
CA LEU A 90 -30.81 -13.03 -4.12
C LEU A 90 -31.18 -11.66 -3.53
N GLU A 91 -31.76 -10.72 -4.30
CA GLU A 91 -32.22 -9.37 -3.88
C GLU A 91 -31.92 -9.03 -2.40
N SER A 92 -30.65 -8.83 -2.06
CA SER A 92 -30.25 -8.48 -0.69
C SER A 92 -29.15 -7.44 -0.75
N ALA A 93 -29.65 -6.21 -0.67
CA ALA A 93 -29.04 -4.98 -0.20
C ALA A 93 -27.70 -5.13 0.53
N ASP A 94 -26.73 -4.31 0.10
CA ASP A 94 -25.68 -3.73 0.91
C ASP A 94 -25.00 -4.68 1.90
N GLN A 95 -24.26 -5.67 1.40
CA GLN A 95 -23.17 -6.23 2.19
C GLN A 95 -21.97 -5.28 2.12
N LYS A 96 -22.04 -4.20 2.92
CA LYS A 96 -20.85 -3.43 3.29
C LYS A 96 -19.92 -4.33 4.10
N MET A 97 -18.72 -4.56 3.57
CA MET A 97 -17.56 -5.03 4.36
C MET A 97 -16.91 -3.87 5.10
#